data_AF-A0A1C5BGG8-F1
#
_entry.id   AF-A0A1C5BGG8-F1
#
_cell.length_a   1.000
_cell.length_b   1.000
_cell.length_c   1.000
_cell.angle_alpha   90.00
_cell.angle_beta   90.00
_cell.angle_gamma   90.00
#
_symmetry.space_group_name_H-M   'P 1'
#
loop_
_entity.id
_entity.type
_entity.pdbx_description
1 polymer ?
#
loop_
_entity_poly.entity_id
_entity_poly.type
_entity_poly.pdbx_seq_one_letter_code
_entity_poly.pdbx_strand_id
1 'polypeptide(L)'
;MDICWRHQADALGQFRYVPPFSLPVRLFVEAKFTEGKVQLSTVRNGHGVVHDINENMVTTLQGPGPSRPRPRHHYSYAVFSTAGFSRNAQEYALAHQISLVDLSMPDFAGLRELVRSAARDVHGALAALPAGEVPRPYRVRRHLCRLLLALVDEYMEYDPDADAHALPESVTEPLDRLAGVLSGRSTLGLVLAFPSAPFVLGLASEDLYAFPPVRSSAASCRP
;
A
#
# COMPACT_ATOMS: atom_id res chain seq x y z
N MET A 1 -16.30 -11.75 -9.05
CA MET A 1 -17.27 -10.87 -8.36
C MET A 1 -16.49 -9.69 -7.81
N ASP A 2 -16.28 -8.71 -8.68
CA ASP A 2 -15.52 -7.49 -8.41
C ASP A 2 -16.36 -6.52 -7.59
N ILE A 3 -15.99 -6.34 -6.33
CA ILE A 3 -16.58 -5.31 -5.48
C ILE A 3 -15.64 -4.10 -5.53
N CYS A 4 -16.00 -3.19 -6.42
CA CYS A 4 -15.49 -1.83 -6.52
C CYS A 4 -15.81 -1.06 -5.23
N TRP A 5 -14.91 -1.07 -4.24
CA TRP A 5 -14.91 -0.07 -3.17
C TRP A 5 -14.28 1.22 -3.70
N ARG A 6 -15.11 2.20 -4.06
CA ARG A 6 -14.65 3.57 -4.35
C ARG A 6 -14.16 4.23 -3.06
N HIS A 7 -12.84 4.46 -3.00
CA HIS A 7 -12.09 5.40 -2.14
C HIS A 7 -12.08 5.19 -0.61
N GLN A 8 -11.37 4.15 -0.13
CA GLN A 8 -10.83 4.24 1.23
C GLN A 8 -9.50 3.53 1.50
N ALA A 9 -9.11 2.58 0.66
CA ALA A 9 -7.77 2.00 0.66
C ALA A 9 -7.32 1.80 -0.80
N ASP A 10 -6.03 1.96 -1.05
CA ASP A 10 -5.43 1.82 -2.39
C ASP A 10 -5.21 0.36 -2.74
N ALA A 11 -4.97 -0.50 -1.75
CA ALA A 11 -4.87 -1.94 -1.93
C ALA A 11 -5.39 -2.72 -0.70
N LEU A 12 -5.78 -3.97 -0.94
CA LEU A 12 -6.13 -4.97 0.08
C LEU A 12 -5.31 -6.23 -0.20
N GLY A 13 -4.45 -6.61 0.74
CA GLY A 13 -3.67 -7.85 0.69
C GLY A 13 -4.12 -8.84 1.76
N GLN A 14 -3.76 -10.10 1.59
CA GLN A 14 -3.88 -11.13 2.62
C GLN A 14 -2.51 -11.77 2.84
N PHE A 15 -2.11 -11.96 4.10
CA PHE A 15 -0.87 -12.66 4.40
C PHE A 15 -0.99 -14.14 4.01
N ARG A 16 0.06 -14.67 3.35
CA ARG A 16 0.16 -16.09 2.99
C ARG A 16 0.28 -16.99 4.23
N TYR A 17 0.97 -16.50 5.26
CA TYR A 17 1.11 -17.21 6.53
C TYR A 17 0.01 -16.77 7.50
N VAL A 18 -0.67 -17.75 8.09
CA VAL A 18 -1.64 -17.55 9.16
C VAL A 18 -1.08 -18.23 10.41
N PRO A 19 -0.73 -17.48 11.47
CA PRO A 19 -0.28 -18.07 12.72
C PRO A 19 -1.31 -19.06 13.27
N PRO A 20 -0.88 -20.18 13.90
CA PRO A 20 -1.79 -21.09 14.59
C PRO A 20 -2.70 -20.33 15.57
N PHE A 21 -3.98 -20.73 15.64
CA PHE A 21 -5.00 -20.14 16.52
C PHE A 21 -5.33 -18.67 16.27
N SER A 22 -4.95 -18.11 15.12
CA SER A 22 -5.34 -16.77 14.68
C SER A 22 -6.28 -16.79 13.48
N LEU A 23 -6.91 -15.65 13.21
CA LEU A 23 -7.64 -15.43 11.97
C LEU A 23 -6.67 -15.08 10.84
N PRO A 24 -6.95 -15.46 9.58
CA PRO A 24 -6.23 -14.93 8.43
C PRO A 24 -6.21 -13.40 8.46
N VAL A 25 -5.02 -12.83 8.31
CA VAL A 25 -4.84 -11.39 8.38
C VAL A 25 -4.96 -10.78 6.99
N ARG A 26 -5.77 -9.73 6.88
CA ARG A 26 -5.86 -8.88 5.70
C ARG A 26 -5.34 -7.48 6.01
N LEU A 27 -4.54 -6.93 5.11
CA LEU A 27 -3.95 -5.61 5.24
C LEU A 27 -4.57 -4.66 4.23
N PHE A 28 -5.22 -3.62 4.73
CA PHE A 28 -5.53 -2.44 3.93
C PHE A 28 -4.28 -1.55 3.86
N VAL A 29 -4.00 -1.07 2.65
CA VAL A 29 -2.89 -0.17 2.38
C VAL A 29 -3.43 1.11 1.77
N GLU A 30 -3.05 2.24 2.33
CA GLU A 30 -3.25 3.58 1.77
C GLU A 30 -1.89 4.23 1.53
N ALA A 31 -1.68 4.80 0.35
CA ALA A 31 -0.44 5.43 -0.08
C ALA A 31 -0.68 6.90 -0.42
N LYS A 32 0.09 7.79 0.22
CA LYS A 32 0.05 9.23 0.00
C LYS A 32 1.35 9.70 -0.62
N PHE A 33 1.31 9.90 -1.93
CA PHE A 33 2.35 10.57 -2.70
C PHE A 33 2.03 12.07 -2.79
N THR A 34 2.32 12.80 -1.71
CA THR A 34 2.02 14.25 -1.58
C THR A 34 3.24 15.01 -1.11
N GLU A 35 3.24 16.33 -1.28
CA GLU A 35 4.28 17.22 -0.74
C GLU A 35 4.11 17.48 0.76
N GLY A 36 2.86 17.57 1.23
CA GLY A 36 2.54 17.80 2.63
C GLY A 36 2.52 16.51 3.45
N LYS A 37 2.86 16.63 4.73
CA LYS A 37 2.73 15.56 5.74
C LYS A 37 1.29 15.07 5.83
N VAL A 38 1.13 13.75 5.97
CA VAL A 38 -0.17 13.13 6.25
C VAL A 38 -0.68 13.60 7.60
N GLN A 39 -1.94 14.00 7.62
CA GLN A 39 -2.60 14.57 8.79
C GLN A 39 -3.42 13.53 9.55
N LEU A 40 -3.77 13.88 10.79
CA LEU A 40 -4.57 13.05 11.68
C LEU A 40 -5.87 12.54 11.04
N SER A 41 -6.51 13.35 10.20
CA SER A 41 -7.76 12.98 9.54
C SER A 41 -7.65 11.70 8.70
N THR A 42 -6.54 11.51 7.99
CA THR A 42 -6.28 10.30 7.19
C THR A 42 -6.16 9.06 8.07
N VAL A 43 -5.33 9.12 9.11
CA VAL A 43 -5.13 8.00 10.03
C VAL A 43 -6.42 7.66 10.80
N ARG A 44 -7.15 8.68 11.24
CA ARG A 44 -8.44 8.51 11.94
C ARG A 44 -9.49 7.84 11.04
N ASN A 45 -9.51 8.21 9.76
CA ASN A 45 -10.38 7.58 8.78
C ASN A 45 -10.05 6.09 8.59
N GLY A 46 -8.76 5.76 8.40
CA GLY A 46 -8.29 4.38 8.28
C GLY A 46 -8.63 3.53 9.51
N HIS A 47 -8.44 4.08 10.71
CA HIS A 47 -8.85 3.42 11.95
C HIS A 47 -10.36 3.15 12.00
N GLY A 48 -11.19 4.15 11.66
CA GLY A 48 -12.65 3.99 11.64
C GLY A 48 -13.10 2.84 10.74
N VAL A 49 -12.50 2.70 9.55
CA VAL A 49 -12.79 1.60 8.61
C VAL A 49 -12.46 0.24 9.23
N VAL A 50 -11.23 0.09 9.74
CA VAL A 50 -10.79 -1.21 10.25
C VAL A 50 -11.51 -1.60 11.53
N HIS A 51 -11.84 -0.61 12.37
CA HIS A 51 -12.65 -0.82 13.56
C HIS A 51 -14.05 -1.32 13.19
N ASP A 52 -14.75 -0.62 12.28
CA ASP A 52 -16.08 -1.01 11.81
C ASP A 52 -16.10 -2.42 11.20
N ILE A 53 -15.14 -2.72 10.31
CA ILE A 53 -15.05 -4.04 9.67
C ILE A 53 -14.73 -5.16 10.68
N ASN A 54 -13.87 -4.91 11.67
CA ASN A 54 -13.50 -5.92 12.66
C ASN A 54 -14.59 -6.17 13.71
N GLU A 55 -15.42 -5.17 14.01
CA GLU A 55 -16.57 -5.29 14.92
C GLU A 55 -17.83 -5.84 14.25
N ASN A 56 -18.02 -5.56 12.96
CA ASN A 56 -19.20 -5.99 12.23
C ASN A 56 -19.16 -7.51 11.97
N MET A 57 -19.85 -8.26 12.82
CA MET A 57 -20.08 -9.68 12.65
C MET A 57 -21.04 -9.89 11.48
N VAL A 58 -20.51 -10.09 10.26
CA VAL A 58 -21.34 -10.53 9.13
C VAL A 58 -21.74 -11.98 9.33
N THR A 59 -22.77 -12.20 10.16
CA THR A 59 -23.56 -13.43 10.17
C THR A 59 -24.59 -13.29 9.06
N THR A 60 -24.23 -13.60 7.81
CA THR A 60 -25.25 -13.80 6.77
C THR A 60 -26.11 -15.00 7.18
N LEU A 61 -27.23 -14.70 7.86
CA LEU A 61 -28.28 -15.64 8.26
C LEU A 61 -29.53 -15.51 7.38
N GLN A 62 -29.44 -14.92 6.18
CA GLN A 62 -30.62 -14.68 5.35
C GLN A 62 -30.44 -15.18 3.91
N GLY A 63 -30.85 -16.44 3.73
CA GLY A 63 -31.11 -17.10 2.45
C GLY A 63 -31.70 -18.49 2.70
N PRO A 64 -32.69 -18.99 1.94
CA PRO A 64 -33.32 -20.30 2.17
C PRO A 64 -32.46 -21.50 1.74
N GLY A 65 -31.14 -21.44 1.93
CA GLY A 65 -30.19 -22.50 1.63
C GLY A 65 -29.13 -22.65 2.74
N PRO A 66 -28.30 -23.71 2.71
CA PRO A 66 -27.21 -23.88 3.68
C PRO A 66 -26.29 -22.67 3.63
N SER A 67 -26.40 -21.80 4.64
CA SER A 67 -25.61 -20.58 4.75
C SER A 67 -24.17 -20.97 5.05
N ARG A 68 -23.29 -20.87 4.05
CA ARG A 68 -21.86 -21.14 4.23
C ARG A 68 -21.28 -20.05 5.14
N PRO A 69 -20.72 -20.38 6.31
CA PRO A 69 -20.03 -19.41 7.14
C PRO A 69 -18.90 -18.78 6.31
N ARG A 70 -18.90 -17.44 6.17
CA ARG A 70 -17.79 -16.75 5.53
C ARG A 70 -16.57 -16.80 6.47
N PRO A 71 -15.36 -17.10 5.95
CA PRO A 71 -14.17 -17.11 6.79
C PRO A 71 -13.94 -15.71 7.38
N ARG A 72 -13.77 -15.67 8.69
CA ARG A 72 -13.49 -14.44 9.43
C ARG A 72 -12.03 -14.06 9.19
N HIS A 73 -11.79 -12.76 9.02
CA HIS A 73 -10.45 -12.20 8.85
C HIS A 73 -10.19 -11.19 9.97
N HIS A 74 -8.92 -11.03 10.32
CA HIS A 74 -8.48 -9.88 11.10
C HIS A 74 -7.96 -8.82 10.14
N TYR A 75 -8.58 -7.65 10.13
CA TYR A 75 -8.15 -6.55 9.27
C TYR A 75 -7.18 -5.65 10.02
N SER A 76 -6.09 -5.27 9.34
CA SER A 76 -5.11 -4.28 9.79
C SER A 76 -4.99 -3.17 8.74
N TYR A 77 -4.46 -2.01 9.14
CA TYR A 77 -4.30 -0.85 8.27
C TYR A 77 -2.86 -0.35 8.26
N ALA A 78 -2.34 -0.01 7.07
CA ALA A 78 -1.06 0.65 6.89
C ALA A 78 -1.20 1.89 6.01
N VAL A 79 -0.57 2.99 6.42
CA VAL A 79 -0.47 4.23 5.64
C VAL A 79 0.97 4.47 5.24
N PHE A 80 1.23 4.64 3.95
CA PHE A 80 2.52 5.01 3.38
C PHE A 80 2.52 6.50 3.04
N SER A 81 3.59 7.22 3.34
CA SER A 81 3.73 8.64 2.99
C SER A 81 5.10 8.99 2.45
N THR A 82 5.16 9.74 1.36
CA THR A 82 6.42 10.28 0.81
C THR A 82 6.91 11.57 1.47
N ALA A 83 6.07 12.20 2.28
CA ALA A 83 6.35 13.44 3.01
C ALA A 83 6.34 13.25 4.54
N GLY A 84 6.03 12.04 5.01
CA GLY A 84 5.95 11.68 6.42
C GLY A 84 4.63 12.10 7.07
N PHE A 85 4.63 12.07 8.41
CA PHE A 85 3.41 12.21 9.21
C PHE A 85 3.48 13.39 10.18
N SER A 86 2.34 14.02 10.46
CA SER A 86 2.25 14.99 11.54
C SER A 86 2.33 14.31 12.91
N ARG A 87 2.77 15.04 13.95
CA ARG A 87 2.91 14.50 15.31
C ARG A 87 1.59 13.91 15.82
N ASN A 88 0.48 14.62 15.63
CA ASN A 88 -0.84 14.13 16.03
C ASN A 88 -1.23 12.83 15.30
N ALA A 89 -0.85 12.69 14.02
CA ALA A 89 -1.09 11.46 13.26
C ALA A 89 -0.27 10.28 13.80
N GLN A 90 1.00 10.53 14.17
CA GLN A 90 1.88 9.51 14.78
C GLN A 90 1.39 9.06 16.15
N GLU A 91 1.05 10.01 17.04
CA GLU A 91 0.54 9.71 18.37
C GLU A 91 -0.78 8.93 18.31
N TYR A 92 -1.69 9.32 17.40
CA TYR A 92 -2.94 8.60 17.18
C TYR A 92 -2.69 7.19 16.62
N ALA A 93 -1.82 7.05 15.61
CA ALA A 93 -1.52 5.75 15.01
C ALA A 93 -0.93 4.78 16.04
N LEU A 94 -0.04 5.26 16.92
CA LEU A 94 0.53 4.46 18.00
C LEU A 94 -0.55 3.96 18.96
N ALA A 95 -1.44 4.86 19.39
CA ALA A 95 -2.54 4.50 20.31
C ALA A 95 -3.52 3.49 19.69
N HIS A 96 -3.72 3.57 18.38
CA HIS A 96 -4.72 2.78 17.64
C HIS A 96 -4.13 1.67 16.77
N GLN A 97 -2.84 1.38 16.91
CA GLN A 97 -2.13 0.29 16.23
C GLN A 97 -2.23 0.34 14.69
N ILE A 98 -2.23 1.55 14.13
CA ILE A 98 -2.16 1.77 12.68
C ILE A 98 -0.70 1.81 12.26
N SER A 99 -0.33 1.02 11.25
CA SER A 99 1.05 1.01 10.76
C SER A 99 1.32 2.26 9.92
N LEU A 100 2.35 3.03 10.29
CA LEU A 100 2.80 4.17 9.51
C LEU A 100 4.13 3.85 8.85
N VAL A 101 4.18 4.01 7.53
CA VAL A 101 5.36 3.80 6.70
C VAL A 101 5.82 5.13 6.15
N ASP A 102 6.92 5.63 6.71
CA ASP A 102 7.51 6.91 6.32
C ASP A 102 8.56 6.71 5.22
N LEU A 103 8.20 7.10 3.99
CA LEU A 103 9.07 7.09 2.82
C LEU A 103 9.77 8.45 2.61
N SER A 104 9.59 9.43 3.49
CA SER A 104 10.27 10.72 3.38
C SER A 104 11.77 10.64 3.70
N MET A 105 12.19 9.54 4.35
CA MET A 105 13.57 9.27 4.70
C MET A 105 14.50 9.32 3.48
N PRO A 106 15.77 9.72 3.66
CA PRO A 106 16.74 9.81 2.57
C PRO A 106 16.92 8.50 1.80
N ASP A 107 16.85 7.35 2.46
CA ASP A 107 17.05 6.04 1.83
C ASP A 107 16.01 5.74 0.76
N PHE A 108 14.78 6.25 0.94
CA PHE A 108 13.71 6.12 -0.04
C PHE A 108 13.72 7.25 -1.07
N ALA A 109 14.69 8.17 -1.06
CA ALA A 109 14.78 9.25 -2.04
C ALA A 109 14.91 8.71 -3.47
N GLY A 110 15.72 7.67 -3.67
CA GLY A 110 15.87 7.01 -4.97
C GLY A 110 14.55 6.43 -5.49
N LEU A 111 13.82 5.71 -4.64
CA LEU A 111 12.50 5.18 -4.98
C LEU A 111 11.49 6.29 -5.27
N ARG A 112 11.44 7.33 -4.42
CA ARG A 112 10.53 8.46 -4.60
C ARG A 112 10.78 9.20 -5.91
N GLU A 113 12.04 9.44 -6.26
CA GLU A 113 12.37 10.12 -7.51
C GLU A 113 12.09 9.25 -8.72
N LEU A 114 12.38 7.95 -8.64
CA LEU A 114 12.04 6.99 -9.69
C LEU A 114 10.53 6.97 -9.98
N VAL A 115 9.69 6.87 -8.94
CA VAL A 115 8.23 6.91 -9.07
C VAL A 115 7.76 8.28 -9.58
N ARG A 116 8.36 9.38 -9.10
CA ARG A 116 8.03 10.74 -9.54
C ARG A 116 8.32 10.95 -11.01
N SER A 117 9.49 10.52 -11.49
CA SER A 117 9.87 10.62 -12.90
C SER A 117 8.92 9.81 -13.76
N ALA A 118 8.70 8.53 -13.42
CA ALA A 118 7.79 7.67 -14.17
C ALA A 118 6.36 8.24 -14.21
N ALA A 119 5.85 8.77 -13.10
CA ALA A 119 4.53 9.41 -13.05
C ALA A 119 4.46 10.66 -13.94
N ARG A 120 5.51 11.49 -13.95
CA ARG A 120 5.60 12.67 -14.81
C ARG A 120 5.61 12.27 -16.29
N ASP A 121 6.40 11.27 -16.66
CA ASP A 121 6.54 10.79 -18.03
C ASP A 121 5.23 10.17 -18.54
N VAL A 122 4.59 9.32 -17.72
CA VAL A 122 3.26 8.76 -18.03
C VAL A 122 2.22 9.87 -18.15
N HIS A 123 2.20 10.85 -17.26
CA HIS A 123 1.26 11.95 -17.33
C HIS A 123 1.46 12.78 -18.60
N GLY A 124 2.71 13.07 -18.98
CA GLY A 124 3.06 13.75 -20.22
C GLY A 124 2.61 12.96 -21.45
N ALA A 125 2.85 11.65 -21.47
CA ALA A 125 2.40 10.77 -22.54
C ALA A 125 0.87 10.75 -22.67
N LEU A 126 0.14 10.63 -21.55
CA LEU A 126 -1.32 10.65 -21.54
C LEU A 126 -1.89 12.00 -22.01
N ALA A 127 -1.23 13.11 -21.66
CA ALA A 127 -1.65 14.45 -22.07
C ALA A 127 -1.41 14.72 -23.56
N ALA A 128 -0.47 14.02 -24.19
CA ALA A 128 -0.16 14.14 -25.62
C ALA A 128 -1.11 13.30 -26.52
N LEU A 129 -1.86 12.35 -25.93
CA LEU A 129 -2.80 11.51 -26.68
C LEU A 129 -4.08 12.29 -27.06
N PRO A 130 -4.68 12.00 -28.21
CA PRO A 130 -5.99 12.56 -28.55
C PRO A 130 -7.05 12.03 -27.57
N ALA A 131 -8.09 12.84 -27.30
CA ALA A 131 -9.07 12.57 -26.24
C ALA A 131 -9.81 11.21 -26.33
N GLY A 132 -9.87 10.60 -27.52
CA GLY A 132 -10.45 9.27 -27.74
C GLY A 132 -9.51 8.09 -27.48
N GLU A 133 -8.21 8.34 -27.37
CA GLU A 133 -7.17 7.31 -27.23
C GLU A 133 -6.58 7.25 -25.81
N VAL A 134 -6.97 8.19 -24.92
CA VAL A 134 -6.51 8.20 -23.53
C VAL A 134 -7.01 6.94 -22.82
N PRO A 135 -6.11 6.02 -22.40
CA PRO A 135 -6.52 4.80 -21.73
C PRO A 135 -7.09 5.10 -20.34
N ARG A 136 -8.03 4.25 -19.90
CA ARG A 136 -8.56 4.33 -18.52
C ARG A 136 -7.42 4.10 -17.51
N PRO A 137 -7.38 4.80 -16.37
CA PRO A 137 -6.34 4.62 -15.34
C PRO A 137 -6.15 3.18 -14.86
N TYR A 138 -7.23 2.39 -14.84
CA TYR A 138 -7.17 0.96 -14.52
C TYR A 138 -6.20 0.19 -15.44
N ARG A 139 -6.14 0.51 -16.73
CA ARG A 139 -5.26 -0.20 -17.69
C ARG A 139 -3.80 0.10 -17.42
N VAL A 140 -3.47 1.36 -17.17
CA VAL A 140 -2.12 1.82 -16.81
C VAL A 140 -1.67 1.11 -15.52
N ARG A 141 -2.52 1.08 -14.50
CA ARG A 141 -2.27 0.37 -13.25
C ARG A 141 -2.07 -1.13 -13.48
N ARG A 142 -2.96 -1.77 -14.25
CA ARG A 142 -2.90 -3.21 -14.53
C ARG A 142 -1.61 -3.58 -15.24
N HIS A 143 -1.15 -2.76 -16.18
CA HIS A 143 0.13 -2.97 -16.86
C HIS A 143 1.29 -2.99 -15.89
N LEU A 144 1.40 -1.96 -15.04
CA LEU A 144 2.44 -1.90 -14.01
C LEU A 144 2.33 -3.06 -13.01
N CYS A 145 1.13 -3.37 -12.52
CA CYS A 145 0.90 -4.49 -11.61
C CYS A 145 1.34 -5.83 -12.21
N ARG A 146 1.10 -6.07 -13.50
CA ARG A 146 1.55 -7.27 -14.20
C ARG A 146 3.07 -7.40 -14.17
N LEU A 147 3.78 -6.31 -14.44
CA LEU A 147 5.25 -6.29 -14.40
C LEU A 147 5.77 -6.54 -12.98
N LEU A 148 5.17 -5.87 -11.98
CA LEU A 148 5.57 -6.02 -10.58
C LEU A 148 5.30 -7.41 -10.02
N LEU A 149 4.18 -8.04 -10.40
CA LEU A 149 3.85 -9.41 -9.98
C LEU A 149 4.82 -10.43 -10.59
N ALA A 150 5.22 -10.22 -11.85
CA ALA A 150 6.25 -11.05 -12.47
C ALA A 150 7.59 -10.99 -11.71
N LEU A 151 7.87 -9.94 -10.94
CA LEU A 151 9.09 -9.85 -10.11
C LEU A 151 9.05 -10.75 -8.87
N VAL A 152 7.86 -11.15 -8.44
CA VAL A 152 7.64 -11.99 -7.25
C VAL A 152 7.15 -13.39 -7.62
N ASP A 153 7.41 -13.82 -8.87
CA ASP A 153 6.94 -15.07 -9.46
C ASP A 153 5.41 -15.27 -9.34
N GLU A 154 4.66 -14.17 -9.29
CA GLU A 154 3.21 -14.17 -9.32
C GLU A 154 2.70 -13.74 -10.69
N TYR A 155 1.51 -14.22 -11.05
CA TYR A 155 0.86 -13.91 -12.31
C TYR A 155 -0.51 -13.33 -12.05
N MET A 156 -0.89 -12.33 -12.85
CA MET A 156 -2.27 -11.87 -12.91
C MET A 156 -3.11 -12.79 -13.79
N GLU A 157 -4.38 -12.98 -13.40
CA GLU A 157 -5.37 -13.57 -14.30
C GLU A 157 -5.50 -12.73 -15.58
N TYR A 158 -5.68 -13.44 -16.70
CA TYR A 158 -5.98 -12.85 -17.99
C TYR A 158 -7.29 -12.08 -17.91
N ASP A 159 -7.29 -10.81 -18.34
CA ASP A 159 -8.49 -9.99 -18.44
C ASP A 159 -8.61 -9.55 -19.90
N PRO A 160 -9.62 -10.11 -20.61
CA PRO A 160 -9.72 -9.99 -22.05
C PRO A 160 -9.87 -8.54 -22.50
N ASP A 161 -10.49 -7.66 -21.72
CA ASP A 161 -10.69 -6.27 -22.11
C ASP A 161 -9.39 -5.48 -22.03
N ALA A 162 -8.65 -5.64 -20.93
CA ALA A 162 -7.41 -4.91 -20.73
C ALA A 162 -6.23 -5.49 -21.53
N ASP A 163 -6.24 -6.78 -21.87
CA ASP A 163 -5.20 -7.43 -22.68
C ASP A 163 -5.50 -7.39 -24.19
N ALA A 164 -6.77 -7.19 -24.63
CA ALA A 164 -7.11 -7.13 -26.05
C ALA A 164 -6.62 -5.86 -26.76
N HIS A 165 -6.33 -4.78 -26.04
CA HIS A 165 -5.82 -3.55 -26.66
C HIS A 165 -4.53 -3.14 -25.94
N ALA A 166 -3.43 -3.13 -26.69
CA ALA A 166 -2.16 -2.67 -26.15
C ALA A 166 -2.26 -1.19 -25.73
N LEU A 167 -1.60 -0.85 -24.63
CA LEU A 167 -1.37 0.54 -24.28
C LEU A 167 -0.38 1.15 -25.30
N PRO A 168 -0.48 2.45 -25.61
CA PRO A 168 0.51 3.12 -26.44
C PRO A 168 1.93 2.97 -25.86
N GLU A 169 2.92 2.80 -26.73
CA GLU A 169 4.33 2.61 -26.31
C GLU A 169 4.83 3.79 -25.46
N SER A 170 4.40 5.01 -25.78
CA SER A 170 4.70 6.21 -24.99
C SER A 170 4.22 6.15 -23.53
N VAL A 171 3.19 5.33 -23.25
CA VAL A 171 2.66 5.11 -21.89
C VAL A 171 3.31 3.89 -21.23
N THR A 172 3.64 2.83 -22.00
CA THR A 172 4.26 1.62 -21.43
C THR A 172 5.74 1.79 -21.14
N GLU A 173 6.50 2.49 -21.99
CA GLU A 173 7.95 2.64 -21.86
C GLU A 173 8.38 3.18 -20.48
N PRO A 174 7.75 4.24 -19.91
CA PRO A 174 8.11 4.71 -18.57
C PRO A 174 7.78 3.70 -17.46
N LEU A 175 6.71 2.91 -17.62
CA LEU A 175 6.30 1.86 -16.67
C LEU A 175 7.25 0.65 -16.73
N ASP A 176 7.64 0.25 -17.94
CA ASP A 176 8.58 -0.84 -18.19
C ASP A 176 9.96 -0.48 -17.61
N ARG A 177 10.40 0.77 -17.82
CA ARG A 177 11.63 1.31 -17.23
C ARG A 177 11.57 1.32 -15.71
N LEU A 178 10.47 1.79 -15.12
CA LEU A 178 10.24 1.77 -13.67
C LEU A 178 10.37 0.34 -13.12
N ALA A 179 9.66 -0.62 -13.73
CA ALA A 179 9.70 -2.02 -13.31
C ALA A 179 11.11 -2.63 -13.47
N GLY A 180 11.79 -2.34 -14.57
CA GLY A 180 13.16 -2.81 -14.81
C GLY A 180 14.16 -2.31 -13.77
N VAL A 181 14.07 -1.03 -13.37
CA VAL A 181 14.91 -0.46 -12.32
C VAL A 181 14.62 -1.10 -10.96
N LEU A 182 13.34 -1.34 -10.63
CA LEU A 182 12.95 -2.01 -9.39
C LEU A 182 13.46 -3.46 -9.34
N SER A 183 13.44 -4.16 -10.47
CA SER A 183 13.97 -5.53 -10.61
C SER A 183 15.47 -5.60 -10.29
N GLY A 184 16.23 -4.62 -10.79
CA GLY A 184 17.69 -4.57 -10.63
C GLY A 184 18.17 -4.22 -9.22
N ARG A 185 17.29 -3.75 -8.34
CA ARG A 185 17.62 -3.30 -6.96
C ARG A 185 17.19 -4.31 -5.87
N SER A 186 16.98 -5.59 -6.20
CA SER A 186 16.38 -6.58 -5.28
C SER A 186 17.18 -6.93 -4.01
N THR A 187 18.33 -6.32 -3.75
CA THR A 187 19.09 -6.47 -2.49
C THR A 187 18.80 -5.30 -1.54
N LEU A 188 17.61 -5.26 -0.95
CA LEU A 188 17.24 -4.21 -0.01
C LEU A 188 17.00 -4.80 1.40
N GLY A 189 17.67 -4.23 2.40
CA GLY A 189 17.72 -4.71 3.79
C GLY A 189 16.46 -4.37 4.58
N LEU A 190 16.01 -5.30 5.42
CA LEU A 190 14.72 -5.30 6.10
C LEU A 190 14.58 -4.19 7.19
N VAL A 191 13.61 -3.28 7.04
CA VAL A 191 13.13 -2.31 8.03
C VAL A 191 11.84 -2.85 8.63
N LEU A 192 11.88 -3.22 9.90
CA LEU A 192 10.78 -3.84 10.61
C LEU A 192 9.82 -2.78 11.17
N ALA A 193 8.59 -2.71 10.65
CA ALA A 193 7.51 -1.97 11.30
C ALA A 193 6.78 -2.90 12.27
N PHE A 194 6.87 -2.61 13.57
CA PHE A 194 6.23 -3.37 14.65
C PHE A 194 4.97 -2.66 15.18
N PRO A 195 3.78 -2.92 14.61
CA PRO A 195 2.54 -2.75 15.35
C PRO A 195 2.24 -4.02 16.16
N SER A 196 1.40 -3.92 17.18
CA SER A 196 0.88 -5.01 18.03
C SER A 196 -0.02 -6.03 17.28
N ALA A 197 0.07 -6.05 15.96
CA ALA A 197 -0.46 -7.13 15.14
C ALA A 197 0.50 -8.33 15.18
N PRO A 198 0.06 -9.57 14.92
CA PRO A 198 0.91 -10.76 14.99
C PRO A 198 1.95 -10.86 13.86
N PHE A 199 2.22 -9.76 13.14
CA PHE A 199 3.12 -9.73 12.00
C PHE A 199 3.90 -8.42 11.97
N VAL A 200 5.14 -8.52 11.51
CA VAL A 200 6.04 -7.39 11.31
C VAL A 200 6.15 -7.14 9.82
N LEU A 201 5.88 -5.90 9.38
CA LEU A 201 6.05 -5.55 7.97
C LEU A 201 7.51 -5.15 7.75
N GLY A 202 8.26 -5.99 7.03
CA GLY A 202 9.61 -5.66 6.60
C GLY A 202 9.59 -4.80 5.34
N LEU A 203 10.20 -3.61 5.38
CA LEU A 203 10.35 -2.70 4.25
C LEU A 203 11.81 -2.55 3.91
N ALA A 204 12.16 -2.62 2.65
CA ALA A 204 13.54 -2.80 2.27
C ALA A 204 14.24 -1.41 2.12
N SER A 205 15.29 -1.11 2.92
CA SER A 205 16.14 0.10 2.86
C SER A 205 17.58 -0.24 2.45
N GLU A 206 18.24 0.69 1.75
CA GLU A 206 19.66 0.61 1.37
C GLU A 206 20.61 1.02 2.53
N ASP A 207 20.12 1.70 3.57
CA ASP A 207 20.92 2.18 4.70
C ASP A 207 20.19 2.01 6.05
N LEU A 208 20.64 1.04 6.86
CA LEU A 208 20.05 0.77 8.18
C LEU A 208 20.42 1.81 9.25
N TYR A 209 21.43 2.66 8.99
CA TYR A 209 21.95 3.62 9.97
C TYR A 209 21.33 5.01 9.87
N ALA A 210 20.57 5.29 8.81
CA ALA A 210 19.85 6.56 8.63
C ALA A 210 18.57 6.68 9.49
N PHE A 211 18.19 5.62 10.21
CA PHE A 211 17.01 5.62 11.07
C PHE A 211 17.28 6.45 12.35
N PRO A 212 16.58 7.58 12.59
CA PRO A 212 16.72 8.28 13.85
C PRO A 212 16.18 7.37 14.95
N PRO A 213 16.95 7.06 16.01
CA PRO A 213 16.39 6.39 17.15
C PRO A 213 15.25 7.25 17.70
N VAL A 214 14.13 6.62 18.02
CA VAL A 214 13.05 7.24 18.81
C VAL A 214 13.71 7.87 20.02
N ARG A 215 13.79 9.20 20.06
CA ARG A 215 14.30 9.91 21.23
C ARG A 215 13.28 9.71 22.34
N SER A 216 13.53 8.71 23.18
CA SER A 216 12.96 8.63 24.51
C SER A 216 13.35 9.91 25.25
N SER A 217 12.41 10.83 25.44
CA SER A 217 12.58 11.87 26.43
C SER A 217 12.39 11.22 27.80
N ALA A 218 13.47 10.68 28.36
CA ALA A 218 13.53 10.40 29.77
C ALA A 218 13.46 11.74 30.51
N ALA A 219 12.30 12.03 31.09
CA ALA A 219 12.15 13.12 32.04
C ALA A 219 13.10 12.84 33.22
N SER A 220 14.10 13.70 33.38
CA SER A 220 14.98 13.75 34.53
C SER A 220 14.18 14.16 35.77
N CYS A 221 13.70 13.20 36.55
CA CYS A 221 13.45 13.43 37.97
C CYS A 221 14.82 13.39 38.67
N ARG A 222 15.29 14.56 39.13
CA ARG A 222 16.38 14.66 40.09
C ARG A 222 15.80 14.57 41.52
N PRO A 223 16.58 14.05 42.48
CA PRO A 223 16.13 13.70 43.83
C PRO A 223 15.66 14.90 44.65
#